data_AF-A0A2G7LYW1-F1
#
_entry.id   AF-A0A2G7LYW1-F1
#
_cell.length_a   1.000
_cell.length_b   1.000
_cell.length_c   1.000
_cell.angle_alpha   90.00
_cell.angle_beta   90.00
_cell.angle_gamma   90.00
#
_symmetry.space_group_name_H-M   'P 1'
#
loop_
_entity.id
_entity.type
_entity.pdbx_description
1 polymer ?
#
loop_
_entity_poly.entity_id
_entity_poly.type
_entity_poly.pdbx_seq_one_letter_code
_entity_poly.pdbx_strand_id
1 'polypeptide(L)'
;MGWEYGIRTTNPIILPRIVKRLGDSLTFSDLYSLEHYEDGFALIQEGSSWPEALQVSIEVASGMDEIVEGELYIYCLFHTWGDIAANWLRQMEAAVNQDDNELEWFEL
;
A
#
# COMPACT_ATOMS: atom_id res chain seq x y z
N MET A 1 -1.69 2.68 16.19
CA MET A 1 -2.77 2.79 15.20
C MET A 1 -2.21 3.67 14.11
N GLY A 2 -2.33 3.25 12.86
CA GLY A 2 -1.73 3.87 11.67
C GLY A 2 -2.79 4.50 10.77
N TRP A 3 -2.44 4.84 9.53
CA TRP A 3 -3.44 5.02 8.48
C TRP A 3 -3.62 3.72 7.72
N GLU A 4 -4.88 3.35 7.48
CA GLU A 4 -5.26 2.13 6.79
C GLU A 4 -6.07 2.51 5.56
N TYR A 5 -5.61 2.02 4.40
CA TYR A 5 -6.25 2.27 3.13
C TYR A 5 -6.32 0.99 2.31
N GLY A 6 -7.32 0.91 1.45
CA GLY A 6 -7.40 -0.09 0.41
C GLY A 6 -7.35 0.54 -0.99
N ILE A 7 -6.87 -0.24 -1.95
CA ILE A 7 -6.97 0.07 -3.38
C ILE A 7 -7.71 -1.08 -4.05
N ARG A 8 -8.87 -0.78 -4.66
CA ARG A 8 -9.68 -1.75 -5.39
C ARG A 8 -9.63 -1.52 -6.89
N THR A 9 -9.95 -2.58 -7.63
CA THR A 9 -10.01 -2.56 -9.09
C THR A 9 -11.07 -3.53 -9.61
N THR A 10 -11.61 -3.25 -10.79
CA THR A 10 -12.46 -4.20 -11.52
C THR A 10 -11.66 -5.30 -12.22
N ASN A 11 -10.33 -5.19 -12.28
CA ASN A 11 -9.45 -6.14 -12.95
C ASN A 11 -8.32 -6.64 -12.03
N PRO A 12 -8.57 -7.63 -11.15
CA PRO A 12 -7.62 -8.05 -10.12
C PRO A 12 -6.30 -8.66 -10.67
N ILE A 13 -6.25 -8.99 -11.97
CA ILE A 13 -5.04 -9.50 -12.63
C ILE A 13 -3.90 -8.47 -12.60
N ILE A 14 -4.22 -7.17 -12.49
CA ILE A 14 -3.19 -6.11 -12.49
C ILE A 14 -2.56 -5.90 -11.12
N LEU A 15 -3.15 -6.41 -10.02
CA LEU A 15 -2.73 -6.09 -8.65
C LEU A 15 -1.25 -6.32 -8.37
N PRO A 16 -0.62 -7.45 -8.76
CA PRO A 16 0.82 -7.65 -8.54
C PRO A 16 1.69 -6.59 -9.22
N ARG A 17 1.29 -6.14 -10.41
CA ARG A 17 1.97 -5.06 -11.13
C ARG A 17 1.82 -3.72 -10.41
N ILE A 18 0.64 -3.45 -9.84
CA ILE A 18 0.38 -2.22 -9.08
C ILE A 18 1.20 -2.20 -7.80
N VAL A 19 1.21 -3.28 -7.02
CA VAL A 19 2.04 -3.41 -5.80
C VAL A 19 3.51 -3.14 -6.09
N LYS A 20 4.05 -3.73 -7.16
CA LYS A 20 5.44 -3.46 -7.57
C LYS A 20 5.66 -1.98 -7.88
N ARG A 21 4.74 -1.35 -8.62
CA ARG A 21 4.84 0.08 -8.97
C ARG A 21 4.77 0.97 -7.74
N LEU A 22 3.90 0.66 -6.79
CA LEU A 22 3.78 1.37 -5.52
C LEU A 22 5.13 1.38 -4.80
N GLY A 23 5.76 0.21 -4.63
CA GLY A 23 7.10 0.11 -4.04
C GLY A 23 8.16 0.88 -4.82
N ASP A 24 8.19 0.73 -6.15
CA ASP A 24 9.15 1.41 -7.04
C ASP A 24 8.97 2.95 -7.04
N SER A 25 7.81 3.47 -6.62
CA SER A 25 7.51 4.91 -6.58
C SER A 25 7.98 5.62 -5.32
N LEU A 26 8.27 4.87 -4.26
CA LEU A 26 8.57 5.44 -2.95
C LEU A 26 9.96 6.06 -2.92
N THR A 27 10.02 7.27 -2.38
CA THR A 27 11.29 7.92 -2.00
C THR A 27 11.38 7.97 -0.48
N PHE A 28 12.48 7.45 0.05
CA PHE A 28 12.76 7.37 1.48
C PHE A 28 14.25 7.60 1.74
N SER A 29 14.61 7.95 2.98
CA SER A 29 16.01 8.13 3.39
C SER A 29 16.69 6.78 3.65
N ASP A 30 18.02 6.81 3.80
CA ASP A 30 18.85 5.64 4.11
C ASP A 30 18.54 4.98 5.48
N LEU A 31 17.61 5.57 6.26
CA LEU A 31 17.08 4.97 7.50
C LEU A 31 16.05 3.87 7.22
N TYR A 32 15.61 3.75 5.97
CA TYR A 32 14.60 2.80 5.55
C TYR A 32 15.15 1.84 4.48
N SER A 33 14.66 0.61 4.51
CA SER A 33 14.92 -0.42 3.52
C SER A 33 13.60 -0.98 2.98
N LEU A 34 13.52 -1.22 1.68
CA LEU A 34 12.33 -1.78 1.03
C LEU A 34 12.50 -3.29 0.90
N GLU A 35 11.63 -4.05 1.55
CA GLU A 35 11.58 -5.51 1.46
C GLU A 35 10.38 -5.94 0.61
N HIS A 36 10.62 -6.79 -0.40
CA HIS A 36 9.56 -7.34 -1.24
C HIS A 36 9.19 -8.77 -0.82
N TYR A 37 7.89 -9.06 -0.85
CA TYR A 37 7.31 -10.37 -0.63
C TYR A 37 6.56 -10.83 -1.90
N GLU A 38 6.02 -12.06 -1.88
CA GLU A 38 5.29 -12.61 -3.03
C GLU A 38 4.08 -11.74 -3.43
N ASP A 39 3.32 -11.30 -2.44
CA ASP A 39 2.06 -10.55 -2.62
C ASP A 39 2.15 -9.10 -2.16
N GLY A 40 3.35 -8.57 -1.89
CA GLY A 40 3.47 -7.31 -1.16
C GLY A 40 4.86 -6.75 -1.02
N PHE A 41 4.98 -5.71 -0.21
CA PHE A 41 6.24 -5.18 0.28
C PHE A 41 6.06 -4.52 1.65
N ALA A 42 7.16 -4.33 2.37
CA ALA A 42 7.21 -3.49 3.55
C ALA A 42 8.38 -2.50 3.45
N LEU A 43 8.16 -1.30 3.98
CA LEU A 43 9.22 -0.33 4.22
C LEU A 43 9.67 -0.45 5.68
N ILE A 44 10.87 -0.95 5.89
CA ILE A 44 11.45 -1.29 7.19
C ILE A 44 12.31 -0.12 7.67
N GLN A 45 12.05 0.37 8.89
CA GLN A 45 12.85 1.35 9.59
C GLN A 45 13.92 0.63 10.43
N GLU A 46 15.18 0.83 10.08
CA GLU A 46 16.31 0.21 10.78
C GLU A 46 16.38 0.68 12.24
N GLY A 47 16.54 -0.28 13.16
CA GLY A 47 16.73 0.00 14.59
C GLY A 47 15.46 0.40 15.36
N SER A 48 14.27 0.25 14.77
CA SER A 48 12.99 0.42 15.46
C SER A 48 12.52 -0.89 16.11
N SER A 49 11.85 -0.81 17.26
CA SER A 49 11.17 -1.95 17.89
C SER A 49 9.93 -2.42 17.11
N TRP A 50 9.40 -1.54 16.26
CA TRP A 50 8.33 -1.80 15.30
C TRP A 50 8.87 -1.36 13.93
N PRO A 51 9.52 -2.28 13.22
CA PRO A 51 10.33 -1.91 12.07
C PRO A 51 9.47 -1.56 10.87
N GLU A 52 8.30 -2.14 10.67
CA GLU A 52 7.47 -1.83 9.51
C GLU A 52 6.88 -0.42 9.64
N ALA A 53 7.36 0.52 8.83
CA ALA A 53 6.82 1.88 8.74
C ALA A 53 5.65 1.97 7.76
N LEU A 54 5.65 1.11 6.74
CA LEU A 54 4.60 0.93 5.75
C LEU A 54 4.54 -0.55 5.36
N GLN A 55 3.34 -1.11 5.26
CA GLN A 55 3.09 -2.44 4.73
C GLN A 55 2.07 -2.35 3.60
N VAL A 56 2.33 -3.05 2.50
CA VAL A 56 1.43 -3.13 1.35
C VAL A 56 1.33 -4.58 0.91
N SER A 57 0.10 -5.10 0.81
CA SER A 57 -0.17 -6.50 0.49
C SER A 57 -1.41 -6.62 -0.40
N ILE A 58 -1.47 -7.66 -1.23
CA ILE A 58 -2.71 -8.10 -1.86
C ILE A 58 -3.46 -8.96 -0.84
N GLU A 59 -4.72 -8.60 -0.58
CA GLU A 59 -5.56 -9.29 0.39
C GLU A 59 -6.92 -9.66 -0.20
N VAL A 60 -7.58 -10.61 0.45
CA VAL A 60 -8.95 -11.01 0.14
C VAL A 60 -9.87 -10.36 1.18
N ALA A 61 -10.83 -9.57 0.71
CA ALA A 61 -11.80 -8.92 1.58
C ALA A 61 -12.61 -9.95 2.37
N SER A 62 -12.68 -9.75 3.69
CA SER A 62 -13.40 -10.64 4.61
C SER A 62 -14.00 -9.81 5.74
N GLY A 63 -15.33 -9.65 5.74
CA GLY A 63 -16.08 -8.96 6.81
C GLY A 63 -15.91 -7.43 6.81
N MET A 64 -15.80 -6.83 5.63
CA MET A 64 -15.61 -5.38 5.42
C MET A 64 -16.84 -4.78 4.73
N ASP A 65 -17.23 -3.55 5.07
CA ASP A 65 -18.42 -2.91 4.48
C ASP A 65 -18.09 -2.22 3.14
N GLU A 66 -16.83 -1.85 2.94
CA GLU A 66 -16.31 -1.06 1.82
C GLU A 66 -16.02 -1.90 0.56
N ILE A 67 -15.86 -3.22 0.73
CA ILE A 67 -15.46 -4.17 -0.33
C ILE A 67 -16.37 -5.39 -0.30
N VAL A 68 -16.69 -5.94 -1.46
CA VAL A 68 -17.47 -7.19 -1.53
C VAL A 68 -16.63 -8.36 -1.00
N GLU A 69 -17.26 -9.18 -0.16
CA GLU A 69 -16.66 -10.40 0.39
C GLU A 69 -16.01 -11.26 -0.70
N GLY A 70 -14.74 -11.64 -0.50
CA GLY A 70 -13.97 -12.47 -1.41
C GLY A 70 -13.28 -11.73 -2.56
N GLU A 71 -13.46 -10.41 -2.70
CA GLU A 71 -12.72 -9.62 -3.69
C GLU A 71 -11.26 -9.41 -3.29
N LEU A 72 -10.37 -9.39 -4.29
CA LEU A 72 -8.97 -9.04 -4.10
C LEU A 72 -8.80 -7.52 -4.13
N TYR A 73 -8.03 -7.00 -3.18
CA TYR A 73 -7.69 -5.59 -3.09
C TYR A 73 -6.23 -5.44 -2.61
N ILE A 74 -5.66 -4.25 -2.72
CA ILE A 74 -4.37 -3.92 -2.11
C ILE A 74 -4.65 -3.27 -0.77
N TYR A 75 -4.19 -3.88 0.32
CA TYR A 75 -4.16 -3.31 1.65
C TYR A 75 -2.90 -2.47 1.82
N CYS A 76 -3.03 -1.27 2.40
CA CYS A 76 -1.93 -0.35 2.69
C CYS A 76 -2.03 0.12 4.15
N LEU A 77 -1.03 -0.22 4.96
CA LEU A 77 -0.95 0.13 6.38
C LEU A 77 0.28 0.99 6.66
N PHE A 78 0.05 2.22 7.10
CA PHE A 78 1.08 3.18 7.48
C PHE A 78 1.23 3.20 9.00
N HIS A 79 2.29 2.58 9.53
CA HIS A 79 2.58 2.57 10.97
C HIS A 79 3.21 3.88 11.49
N THR A 80 3.53 4.79 10.57
CA THR A 80 4.02 6.14 10.87
C THR A 80 2.98 7.20 10.52
N TRP A 81 3.20 8.42 11.04
CA TRP A 81 2.28 9.56 10.89
C TRP A 81 3.02 10.82 10.43
N GLY A 82 2.24 11.84 10.08
CA GLY A 82 2.76 13.17 9.73
C GLY A 82 3.34 13.22 8.32
N ASP A 83 4.26 14.15 8.10
CA ASP A 83 4.71 14.53 6.74
C ASP A 83 5.34 13.36 5.97
N ILE A 84 5.98 12.41 6.66
CA ILE A 84 6.58 11.23 6.04
C ILE A 84 5.50 10.32 5.46
N ALA A 85 4.51 9.94 6.28
CA ALA A 85 3.38 9.12 5.85
C ALA A 85 2.58 9.82 4.72
N ALA A 86 2.31 11.12 4.88
CA ALA A 86 1.58 11.91 3.88
C ALA A 86 2.34 12.00 2.55
N ASN A 87 3.68 12.10 2.59
CA ASN A 87 4.48 12.10 1.38
C ASN A 87 4.44 10.75 0.66
N TRP A 88 4.52 9.63 1.39
CA TRP A 88 4.42 8.29 0.80
C TRP A 88 3.04 8.02 0.22
N LEU A 89 1.97 8.38 0.93
CA LEU A 89 0.60 8.29 0.42
C LEU A 89 0.47 9.05 -0.91
N ARG A 90 0.92 10.31 -0.97
CA ARG A 90 0.89 11.11 -2.19
C ARG A 90 1.69 10.50 -3.35
N GLN A 91 2.85 9.89 -3.07
CA GLN A 91 3.64 9.20 -4.09
C GLN A 91 2.91 7.98 -4.64
N MET A 92 2.29 7.20 -3.76
CA MET A 92 1.49 6.03 -4.12
C MET A 92 0.23 6.41 -4.92
N GLU A 93 -0.50 7.45 -4.50
CA GLU A 93 -1.64 7.99 -5.26
C GLU A 93 -1.22 8.43 -6.66
N ALA A 94 -0.10 9.13 -6.79
CA ALA A 94 0.43 9.55 -8.08
C ALA A 94 0.83 8.37 -8.97
N ALA A 95 1.35 7.28 -8.39
CA ALA A 95 1.71 6.06 -9.11
C ALA A 95 0.49 5.27 -9.60
N VAL A 96 -0.60 5.29 -8.83
CA VAL A 96 -1.88 4.67 -9.15
C VAL A 96 -2.61 5.41 -10.27
N ASN A 97 -2.61 6.75 -10.23
CA ASN A 97 -3.24 7.60 -11.25
C ASN A 97 -2.61 7.51 -12.65
N GLN A 98 -1.52 6.75 -12.83
CA GLN A 98 -0.92 6.48 -14.15
C GLN A 98 -1.67 5.41 -14.96
N ASP A 99 -2.47 4.55 -14.31
CA ASP A 99 -3.34 3.58 -14.99
C ASP A 99 -4.76 4.16 -15.08
N ASP A 100 -5.27 4.38 -16.30
CA ASP A 100 -6.53 5.05 -16.66
C ASP A 100 -7.77 4.62 -15.82
N ASN A 101 -7.98 5.23 -14.65
CA ASN A 101 -9.21 5.24 -13.84
C ASN A 101 -9.76 3.87 -13.34
N GLU A 102 -9.02 2.76 -13.44
CA GLU A 102 -9.47 1.44 -12.95
C GLU A 102 -9.10 1.15 -11.49
N LEU A 103 -8.49 2.12 -10.79
CA LEU A 103 -8.00 1.97 -9.42
C LEU A 103 -8.67 3.02 -8.53
N GLU A 104 -9.27 2.56 -7.42
CA GLU A 104 -9.96 3.41 -6.47
C GLU A 104 -9.40 3.21 -5.07
N TRP A 105 -9.05 4.32 -4.42
CA TRP A 105 -8.63 4.36 -3.02
C TRP A 105 -9.84 4.47 -2.09
N PHE A 106 -9.77 3.81 -0.94
CA PHE A 106 -10.75 3.92 0.14
C PHE A 106 -10.08 3.77 1.51
N GLU A 107 -10.69 4.32 2.54
CA GLU A 107 -10.25 4.22 3.94
C GLU A 107 -10.79 2.94 4.59
N LEU A 108 -10.06 2.40 5.56
CA LEU A 108 -10.37 1.19 6.33
C LEU A 108 -10.46 1.46 7.84
#